data_AF-A0A1B7T7Q7-F1
#
_entry.id   AF-A0A1B7T7Q7-F1
#
_cell.length_a   1.000
_cell.length_b   1.000
_cell.length_c   1.000
_cell.angle_alpha   90.00
_cell.angle_beta   90.00
_cell.angle_gamma   90.00
#
_symmetry.space_group_name_H-M   'P 1'
#
loop_
_entity.id
_entity.type
_entity.pdbx_description
1 polymer ?
#
loop_
_entity_poly.entity_id
_entity_poly.type
_entity_poly.pdbx_seq_one_letter_code
_entity_poly.pdbx_strand_id
1 'polypeptide(L)' 'EPYYVNAKQYLRIIKRRYSRNQLNQILNKIKEYEHTTVNKSKKYLHESRHKHAMKRARGPGGRFLTAEELA' A
#
# COMPACT_ATOMS: atom_id res chain seq x y z
N GLU A 1 17.59 -23.52 -6.34
CA GLU A 1 17.15 -24.90 -6.06
C GLU A 1 15.63 -25.00 -6.03
N PRO A 2 15.02 -26.08 -6.55
CA PRO A 2 13.62 -26.36 -6.29
C PRO A 2 13.46 -26.87 -4.84
N TYR A 3 12.78 -26.09 -4.02
CA TYR A 3 12.33 -26.55 -2.70
C TYR A 3 11.08 -27.41 -2.90
N TYR A 4 11.02 -28.57 -2.24
CA TYR A 4 9.82 -29.41 -2.26
C TYR A 4 8.67 -28.66 -1.59
N VAL A 5 7.58 -28.48 -2.33
CA VAL A 5 6.35 -27.87 -1.84
C VAL A 5 5.20 -28.86 -1.94
N ASN A 6 4.07 -28.54 -1.31
CA ASN A 6 2.87 -29.34 -1.43
C ASN A 6 2.54 -29.62 -2.91
N ALA A 7 2.41 -30.90 -3.26
CA ALA A 7 2.18 -31.36 -4.62
C ALA A 7 0.95 -30.71 -5.27
N LYS A 8 -0.14 -30.48 -4.50
CA LYS A 8 -1.36 -29.84 -4.99
C LYS A 8 -1.16 -28.37 -5.38
N GLN A 9 -0.12 -27.73 -4.86
CA GLN A 9 0.10 -26.29 -5.00
C GLN A 9 1.23 -25.94 -5.98
N TYR A 10 2.15 -26.87 -6.25
CA TYR A 10 3.37 -26.62 -7.05
C TYR A 10 3.12 -25.85 -8.35
N LEU A 11 2.21 -26.34 -9.20
CA LEU A 11 1.88 -25.70 -10.48
C LEU A 11 1.29 -24.30 -10.29
N ARG A 12 0.46 -24.10 -9.25
CA ARG A 12 -0.15 -22.78 -8.94
C ARG A 12 0.91 -21.80 -8.44
N ILE A 13 1.85 -22.26 -7.61
CA ILE A 13 2.96 -21.46 -7.10
C ILE A 13 3.80 -20.93 -8.26
N ILE A 14 4.15 -21.78 -9.23
CA ILE A 14 4.91 -21.38 -10.42
C ILE A 14 4.15 -20.31 -11.21
N LYS A 15 2.87 -20.54 -11.52
CA LYS A 15 2.03 -19.56 -12.23
C LYS A 15 1.97 -18.22 -11.49
N ARG A 16 1.75 -18.25 -10.17
CA ARG A 16 1.68 -17.03 -9.33
C ARG A 16 3.02 -16.31 -9.25
N ARG A 17 4.16 -17.02 -9.23
CA ARG A 17 5.49 -16.41 -9.26
C ARG A 17 5.71 -15.64 -10.56
N TYR A 18 5.35 -16.24 -11.70
CA TYR A 18 5.42 -15.56 -12.99
C TYR A 18 4.54 -14.29 -13.01
N SER A 19 3.27 -14.40 -12.59
CA SER A 19 2.37 -13.24 -12.52
C SER A 19 2.86 -12.14 -11.59
N ARG A 20 3.41 -12.49 -10.41
CA ARG A 20 3.99 -11.51 -9.49
C ARG A 20 5.23 -10.84 -10.08
N ASN A 21 6.09 -11.58 -10.77
CA ASN A 21 7.27 -11.00 -11.42
C ASN A 21 6.84 -9.99 -12.49
N GLN A 22 5.89 -10.36 -13.36
CA GLN A 22 5.30 -9.45 -14.36
C GLN A 22 4.72 -8.17 -13.72
N LEU A 23 3.90 -8.30 -12.67
CA LEU A 23 3.35 -7.14 -11.94
C LEU A 23 4.46 -6.27 -11.33
N ASN A 24 5.48 -6.88 -10.73
CA ASN A 24 6.60 -6.14 -10.16
C ASN A 24 7.40 -5.38 -11.24
N GLN A 25 7.61 -5.98 -12.40
CA GLN A 25 8.28 -5.32 -13.53
C GLN A 25 7.48 -4.11 -14.02
N ILE A 26 6.17 -4.26 -14.19
CA ILE A 26 5.28 -3.16 -14.59
C ILE A 26 5.33 -2.04 -13.54
N LEU A 27 5.19 -2.38 -12.26
CA LEU A 27 5.26 -1.41 -11.17
C LEU A 27 6.61 -0.69 -11.13
N ASN A 28 7.73 -1.42 -11.30
CA ASN A 28 9.07 -0.84 -11.34
C ASN A 28 9.24 0.15 -12.51
N LYS A 29 8.74 -0.18 -13.69
CA LYS A 29 8.73 0.76 -14.83
C LYS A 29 7.93 2.03 -14.56
N ILE A 30 6.75 1.91 -13.94
CA ILE A 30 5.93 3.08 -13.57
C ILE A 30 6.72 3.98 -12.61
N LYS A 31 7.41 3.39 -11.63
CA LYS A 31 8.21 4.10 -10.63
C LYS A 31 9.41 4.84 -11.25
N GLU A 32 10.08 4.19 -12.20
CA GLU A 32 11.18 4.78 -12.97
C GLU A 32 10.70 5.99 -13.78
N TYR A 33 9.56 5.86 -14.46
CA TYR A 33 8.95 6.95 -15.23
C TYR A 33 8.51 8.13 -14.34
N GLU A 34 7.95 7.85 -13.18
CA GLU A 34 7.55 8.88 -12.21
C GLU A 34 8.76 9.51 -11.47
N HIS A 35 10.00 9.08 -11.76
CA HIS A 35 11.23 9.46 -11.04
C HIS A 35 11.09 9.34 -9.50
N THR A 36 10.21 8.45 -9.03
CA THR A 36 9.98 8.24 -7.61
C THR A 36 10.86 7.11 -7.11
N THR A 37 11.69 7.39 -6.11
CA THR A 37 12.55 6.39 -5.49
C THR A 37 11.73 5.47 -4.58
N VAL A 38 11.12 4.46 -5.19
CA VAL A 38 10.16 3.61 -4.49
C VAL A 38 10.85 2.53 -3.69
N ASN A 39 11.06 2.86 -2.42
CA ASN A 39 10.85 1.96 -1.29
C ASN A 39 10.38 2.70 -0.03
N LYS A 40 10.25 4.03 -0.05
CA LYS A 40 9.69 4.79 1.06
C LYS A 40 8.17 4.83 0.85
N SER A 41 7.45 4.02 1.64
CA SER A 41 6.01 4.17 1.80
C SER A 41 5.68 5.67 1.94
N LYS A 42 4.83 6.21 1.07
CA LYS A 42 4.43 7.63 1.17
C LYS A 42 3.85 7.84 2.57
N LYS A 43 4.17 8.96 3.23
CA LYS A 43 3.63 9.29 4.57
C LYS A 43 2.10 9.21 4.61
N TYR A 44 1.46 9.53 3.48
CA TYR A 44 0.04 9.33 3.22
C TYR A 44 -0.16 9.03 1.72
N LEU A 45 -1.25 8.34 1.37
CA LEU A 45 -1.52 7.94 -0.01
C LEU A 45 -2.15 9.06 -0.85
N HIS A 46 -3.02 9.88 -0.25
CA HIS A 46 -3.82 10.88 -0.96
C HIS A 46 -3.78 12.23 -0.25
N GLU A 47 -3.50 13.29 -1.02
CA GLU A 47 -3.41 14.66 -0.51
C GLU A 47 -4.74 15.16 0.07
N SER A 48 -5.86 14.87 -0.60
CA SER A 48 -7.19 15.25 -0.12
C SER A 48 -7.51 14.65 1.25
N ARG A 49 -7.14 13.39 1.47
CA ARG A 49 -7.33 12.71 2.77
C ARG A 49 -6.44 13.28 3.86
N HIS A 50 -5.20 13.62 3.52
CA HIS A 50 -4.29 14.29 4.45
C HIS A 50 -4.84 15.66 4.88
N LYS A 51 -5.24 16.49 3.91
CA LYS A 51 -5.89 17.79 4.17
C LYS A 51 -7.15 17.65 5.01
N HIS A 52 -7.99 16.64 4.72
CA HIS A 52 -9.18 16.36 5.53
C HIS A 52 -8.80 16.03 6.98
N ALA A 53 -7.85 15.13 7.21
CA ALA A 53 -7.40 14.75 8.56
C ALA A 53 -6.76 15.93 9.33
N MET A 54 -6.14 16.88 8.65
CA MET A 54 -5.58 18.10 9.27
C MET A 54 -6.66 19.10 9.68
N LYS A 55 -7.78 19.18 8.94
CA LYS A 55 -8.88 20.11 9.22
C LYS A 55 -9.87 19.65 10.28
N ARG A 56 -9.89 18.35 10.63
CA ARG A 56 -10.84 17.81 11.61
C ARG A 56 -10.59 18.40 13.01
N ALA A 57 -11.67 18.76 13.70
CA ALA A 57 -11.61 19.18 15.09
C ALA A 57 -11.08 18.06 16.00
N ARG A 58 -10.31 18.44 17.00
CA ARG A 58 -9.63 17.51 17.92
C ARG A 58 -9.93 17.89 19.37
N GLY A 59 -10.06 16.86 20.20
CA GLY A 59 -10.17 17.03 21.65
C GLY A 59 -8.80 17.15 22.33
N PRO A 60 -8.76 17.39 23.65
CA PRO A 60 -7.52 17.33 24.42
C PRO A 60 -6.86 15.95 24.25
N GLY A 61 -5.56 15.93 23.94
CA GLY A 61 -4.82 14.69 23.63
C GLY A 61 -4.76 14.33 22.15
N GLY A 62 -5.31 15.15 21.25
CA GLY A 62 -5.10 15.03 19.80
C GLY A 62 -5.96 14.00 19.08
N ARG A 63 -6.86 13.31 19.78
CA ARG A 63 -7.90 12.47 19.15
C ARG A 63 -8.86 13.34 18.35
N PHE A 64 -9.48 12.77 17.32
CA PHE A 64 -10.61 13.44 16.68
C PHE A 64 -11.83 13.41 17.59
N LEU A 65 -12.60 14.51 17.59
CA LEU A 65 -13.88 14.56 18.28
C LEU A 65 -14.86 13.54 17.68
N THR A 66 -15.68 12.97 18.53
CA THR A 66 -16.85 12.17 18.14
C THR A 66 -17.94 13.08 17.58
N ALA A 67 -18.93 12.48 16.89
CA ALA A 67 -20.02 13.26 16.30
C ALA A 67 -20.90 13.94 17.37
N GLU A 68 -21.07 13.31 18.54
CA GLU A 68 -21.82 13.85 19.67
C GLU A 68 -21.11 15.04 20.32
N GLU A 69 -19.77 15.05 20.38
CA GLU A 69 -18.96 16.17 20.89
C GLU A 69 -18.85 17.34 19.89
N LEU A 70 -19.27 17.15 18.64
CA LEU A 70 -19.28 18.15 17.57
C LEU A 70 -20.65 18.83 17.41
N ALA A 71 -21.71 18.19 17.91
CA ALA A 71 -23.08 18.70 17.90
C ALA A 71 -23.27 19.72 19.03
#